data_AF-A0A7K6EXR5-F1
#
_entry.id   AF-A0A7K6EXR5-F1
#
_cell.length_a   1.000
_cell.length_b   1.000
_cell.length_c   1.000
_cell.angle_alpha   90.00
_cell.angle_beta   90.00
_cell.angle_gamma   90.00
#
_symmetry.space_group_name_H-M   'P 1'
#
loop_
_entity.id
_entity.type
_entity.pdbx_description
1 polymer ?
#
loop_
_entity_poly.entity_id
_entity_poly.type
_entity_poly.pdbx_seq_one_letter_code
_entity_poly.pdbx_strand_id
1 'polypeptide(L)'
;RYCLTVHLFTARGESTSVTKRCATGEECHLVGCHQHGDSGHTECVSCCEGMICNMEIPTNATNAVFAVLQARRTSGSSREMPHVALLVTLVAM
;
A
#
# COMPACT_ATOMS: atom_id res chain seq x y z
N ARG A 1 -5.41 -12.52 -1.05
CA ARG A 1 -4.00 -13.05 -1.11
C ARG A 1 -3.10 -11.88 -0.76
N TYR A 2 -2.22 -12.04 0.22
CA TYR A 2 -1.59 -10.91 0.91
C TYR A 2 -0.11 -10.80 0.60
N CYS A 3 0.45 -9.61 0.81
CA CYS A 3 1.88 -9.37 0.86
C CYS A 3 2.25 -8.94 2.28
N LEU A 4 3.28 -9.57 2.84
CA LEU A 4 3.83 -9.28 4.17
C LEU A 4 5.18 -8.57 4.02
N THR A 5 5.43 -7.59 4.89
CA THR A 5 6.73 -6.92 5.02
C THR A 5 7.16 -6.91 6.47
N VAL A 6 8.39 -7.36 6.74
CA VAL A 6 9.09 -7.17 8.01
C VAL A 6 10.22 -6.17 7.80
N HIS A 7 10.34 -5.17 8.68
CA HIS A 7 11.41 -4.20 8.68
C HIS A 7 12.09 -4.18 10.04
N LEU A 8 13.39 -4.48 10.07
CA LEU A 8 14.24 -4.35 11.24
C LEU A 8 15.10 -3.10 11.09
N PHE A 9 15.10 -2.22 12.09
CA PHE A 9 15.87 -0.99 12.08
C PHE A 9 16.38 -0.60 13.46
N THR A 10 17.43 0.22 13.52
CA THR A 10 18.00 0.72 14.78
C THR A 10 17.08 1.75 15.44
N ALA A 11 17.28 2.05 16.72
CA ALA A 11 16.58 3.13 17.41
C ALA A 11 16.72 4.52 16.73
N ARG A 12 17.73 4.72 15.87
CA ARG A 12 17.93 5.93 15.07
C ARG A 12 17.18 5.92 13.75
N GLY A 13 16.47 4.84 13.42
CA GLY A 13 15.75 4.67 12.15
C GLY A 13 16.58 4.06 11.02
N GLU A 14 17.79 3.59 11.28
CA GLU A 14 18.67 3.02 10.24
C GLU A 14 18.21 1.59 9.91
N SER A 15 17.81 1.36 8.66
CA SER A 15 17.38 0.04 8.20
C SER A 15 18.52 -0.99 8.32
N THR A 16 18.23 -2.08 9.01
CA THR A 16 19.11 -3.26 9.14
C THR A 16 18.71 -4.32 8.13
N SER A 17 17.41 -4.62 8.00
CA SER A 17 16.91 -5.57 7.01
C SER A 17 15.44 -5.30 6.65
N VAL A 18 15.08 -5.65 5.42
CA VAL A 18 13.70 -5.61 4.94
C VAL A 18 13.40 -6.94 4.25
N THR A 19 12.38 -7.65 4.70
CA THR A 19 11.93 -8.91 4.09
C THR A 19 10.52 -8.75 3.58
N LYS A 20 10.31 -9.06 2.30
CA LYS A 20 9.01 -8.98 1.63
C LYS A 20 8.65 -10.35 1.06
N ARG A 21 7.41 -10.81 1.28
CA ARG A 21 6.93 -12.10 0.77
C ARG A 21 5.42 -12.12 0.57
N CYS A 22 4.94 -13.06 -0.25
CA CYS A 22 3.53 -13.42 -0.27
C CYS A 22 3.14 -14.12 1.05
N ALA A 23 1.89 -13.93 1.49
CA ALA A 23 1.39 -14.46 2.76
C ALA A 23 -0.08 -14.92 2.69
N THR A 24 -0.44 -15.85 3.58
CA THR A 24 -1.83 -16.22 3.90
C THR A 24 -2.44 -15.24 4.89
N GLY A 25 -3.76 -15.32 5.12
CA GLY A 25 -4.43 -14.46 6.10
C GLY A 25 -3.93 -14.71 7.53
N GLU A 26 -3.70 -15.98 7.88
CA GLU A 26 -3.19 -16.40 9.19
C GLU A 26 -1.82 -15.77 9.51
N GLU A 27 -0.93 -15.70 8.51
CA GLU A 27 0.39 -15.08 8.66
C GLU A 27 0.32 -13.56 8.87
N CYS A 28 -0.82 -12.92 8.57
CA CYS A 28 -1.02 -11.48 8.70
C CYS A 28 -1.68 -11.06 10.03
N HIS A 29 -1.83 -11.97 10.99
CA HIS A 29 -2.46 -11.66 12.29
C HIS A 29 -1.55 -10.82 13.20
N LEU A 30 -0.23 -10.88 13.01
CA LEU A 30 0.77 -10.21 13.85
C LEU A 30 1.40 -9.01 13.13
N VAL A 31 0.59 -7.97 12.91
CA VAL A 31 1.06 -6.67 12.43
C VAL A 31 1.34 -5.74 13.62
N GLY A 32 2.23 -4.77 13.42
CA GLY A 32 2.60 -3.80 14.46
C GLY A 32 4.10 -3.65 14.57
N CYS A 33 4.56 -2.93 15.59
CA CYS A 33 5.98 -2.73 15.87
C CYS A 33 6.34 -3.18 17.28
N HIS A 34 7.47 -3.85 17.42
CA HIS A 34 8.02 -4.33 18.67
C HIS A 34 9.47 -3.90 18.81
N GLN A 35 9.80 -3.26 19.95
CA GLN A 35 11.18 -2.94 20.29
C GLN A 35 11.80 -4.14 21.04
N HIS A 36 12.93 -4.63 20.54
CA HIS A 36 13.76 -5.56 21.30
C HIS A 36 14.66 -4.75 22.23
N GLY A 37 14.28 -4.69 23.50
CA GLY A 37 14.94 -3.85 24.51
C GLY A 37 16.46 -4.10 24.64
N ASP A 38 16.91 -5.34 24.45
CA ASP A 38 18.32 -5.71 24.61
C ASP A 38 19.18 -5.42 23.37
N SER A 39 18.57 -5.34 22.18
CA SER A 39 19.30 -5.18 20.92
C SER A 39 19.29 -3.75 20.38
N GLY A 40 18.41 -2.88 20.91
CA GLY A 40 18.23 -1.52 20.41
C GLY A 40 17.60 -1.47 19.00
N HIS A 41 17.03 -2.59 18.54
CA HIS A 41 16.35 -2.68 17.26
C HIS A 41 14.83 -2.69 17.43
N THR A 42 14.15 -2.11 16.44
CA THR A 42 12.71 -2.18 16.28
C THR A 42 12.38 -3.06 15.09
N GLU A 43 11.47 -4.01 15.29
CA GLU A 43 10.86 -4.78 14.22
C GLU A 43 9.46 -4.24 13.96
N CYS A 44 9.15 -3.89 12.72
CA CYS A 44 7.80 -3.55 12.29
C CYS A 44 7.31 -4.52 11.21
N VAL A 45 6.08 -4.99 11.36
CA VAL A 45 5.41 -5.93 10.47
C VAL A 45 4.15 -5.29 9.88
N SER A 46 4.03 -5.29 8.56
CA SER A 46 2.81 -4.90 7.84
C SER A 46 2.34 -5.98 6.89
N CYS A 47 1.03 -6.02 6.67
CA CYS A 47 0.40 -6.83 5.63
C CYS A 47 -0.50 -5.97 4.77
N CYS A 48 -0.63 -6.33 3.50
CA CYS A 48 -1.60 -5.70 2.63
C CYS A 48 -2.25 -6.70 1.68
N GLU A 49 -3.46 -6.38 1.21
CA GLU A 49 -4.13 -7.15 0.17
C GLU A 49 -3.91 -6.55 -1.21
N GLY A 50 -3.63 -7.40 -2.21
CA GLY A 50 -3.53 -7.01 -3.61
C GLY A 50 -2.15 -7.25 -4.23
N MET A 51 -2.04 -7.01 -5.53
CA MET A 51 -0.78 -7.21 -6.26
C MET A 51 0.18 -6.06 -5.98
N ILE A 52 1.43 -6.40 -5.62
CA ILE A 52 2.51 -5.42 -5.39
C ILE A 52 2.06 -4.33 -4.40
N CYS A 53 1.24 -4.68 -3.41
CA CYS A 53 0.66 -3.71 -2.48
C CYS A 53 1.68 -3.23 -1.44
N ASN A 54 2.72 -4.01 -1.18
CA ASN A 54 3.73 -3.74 -0.15
C ASN A 54 4.93 -2.95 -0.69
N MET A 55 4.69 -1.91 -1.50
CA MET A 55 5.78 -1.03 -1.96
C MET A 55 6.41 -0.25 -0.80
N GLU A 56 5.59 0.25 0.12
CA GLU A 56 6.06 0.95 1.31
C GLU A 56 6.67 -0.02 2.35
N ILE A 57 7.57 0.51 3.19
CA ILE A 57 8.22 -0.22 4.28
C ILE A 57 7.65 0.32 5.60
N PRO A 58 7.18 -0.54 6.52
CA PRO A 58 6.65 -0.10 7.80
C PRO A 58 7.78 0.45 8.68
N THR A 59 7.54 1.57 9.34
CA THR A 59 8.54 2.28 10.17
C THR A 59 7.97 2.69 11.53
N ASN A 60 6.65 2.62 11.71
CA ASN A 60 5.97 2.95 12.96
C ASN A 60 4.61 2.22 13.05
N ALA A 61 3.92 2.36 14.18
CA ALA A 61 2.63 1.72 14.41
C ALA A 61 1.52 2.17 13.44
N THR A 62 1.66 3.34 12.81
CA THR A 62 0.65 3.89 11.88
C THR A 62 0.67 3.19 10.52
N ASN A 63 1.85 2.75 10.05
CA ASN A 63 2.00 2.03 8.78
C ASN A 63 2.37 0.54 8.93
N ALA A 64 2.64 0.07 10.15
CA ALA A 64 2.75 -1.35 10.50
C ALA A 64 1.37 -1.96 10.79
N VAL A 65 0.51 -1.97 9.78
CA VAL A 65 -0.90 -2.39 9.89
C VAL A 65 -1.25 -3.47 8.87
N PHE A 66 -2.43 -4.06 9.04
CA PHE A 66 -3.04 -4.90 8.00
C PHE A 66 -3.94 -4.02 7.13
N ALA A 67 -3.44 -3.64 5.96
CA ALA A 67 -4.13 -2.82 4.98
C ALA A 67 -4.93 -3.67 3.99
N VAL A 68 -6.24 -3.72 4.18
CA VAL A 68 -7.16 -4.27 3.17
C VAL A 68 -7.48 -3.15 2.18
N LEU A 69 -7.25 -3.37 0.88
CA LEU A 69 -7.69 -2.43 -0.14
C LEU A 69 -9.21 -2.33 -0.09
N GLN A 70 -9.76 -1.22 0.44
CA GLN A 70 -11.08 -0.79 -0.02
C GLN A 70 -10.95 -0.54 -1.51
N ALA A 71 -11.81 -1.17 -2.32
CA ALA A 71 -11.82 -1.14 -3.78
C ALA A 71 -11.93 0.29 -4.34
N ARG A 72 -10.84 1.04 -4.31
CA ARG A 72 -10.79 2.44 -4.75
C ARG A 72 -9.70 2.67 -5.79
N ARG A 73 -9.63 1.76 -6.76
CA ARG A 73 -9.16 2.07 -8.11
C ARG A 73 -10.35 2.01 -9.07
N THR A 74 -11.26 2.98 -8.95
CA THR A 74 -12.17 3.29 -10.06
C THR A 74 -11.31 3.82 -11.22
N SER A 75 -11.10 2.94 -12.21
CA SER A 75 -10.65 3.17 -13.59
C SER A 75 -9.90 4.48 -13.91
N GLY A 76 -8.58 4.43 -13.96
CA GLY A 76 -7.74 5.39 -14.69
C GLY A 76 -7.65 5.08 -16.19
N SER A 77 -8.78 4.83 -16.86
CA SER A 77 -8.82 4.68 -18.32
C SER A 77 -10.19 5.08 -18.88
N SER A 78 -10.46 6.37 -18.91
CA SER A 78 -11.36 6.95 -19.91
C SER A 78 -10.56 8.00 -20.66
N ARG A 79 -10.03 7.61 -21.82
CA ARG A 79 -9.76 8.57 -22.90
C ARG A 79 -11.12 9.07 -23.36
N GLU A 80 -11.67 10.08 -22.70
CA GLU A 80 -12.72 10.89 -23.31
C GLU A 80 -12.04 11.68 -24.43
N MET A 81 -12.13 11.15 -25.65
CA MET A 81 -12.03 11.94 -26.85
C MET A 81 -13.37 12.68 -26.97
N PRO A 82 -13.44 14.02 -26.80
CA PRO A 82 -14.66 14.72 -27.15
C PRO A 82 -14.73 14.73 -28.67
N HIS A 83 -15.51 13.78 -29.20
CA HIS A 83 -15.99 13.84 -30.58
C HIS A 83 -16.88 15.07 -30.64
N VAL A 84 -16.32 16.20 -31.09
CA VAL A 84 -17.09 17.43 -31.35
C VAL A 84 -18.04 17.11 -32.50
N ALA A 85 -19.21 16.59 -32.14
CA ALA A 85 -20.32 16.38 -33.05
C ALA A 85 -20.87 17.75 -33.42
N LEU A 86 -20.48 18.16 -34.63
CA LEU A 86 -21.09 19.17 -35.48
C LEU A 86 -22.61 19.31 -35.25
N LEU A 87 -23.05 20.44 -34.72
CA LEU A 87 -24.45 20.88 -34.79
C LEU A 87 -24.49 22.29 -35.37
N VAL A 88 -24.72 22.33 -36.68
CA VAL A 88 -25.12 23.52 -37.43
C VAL A 88 -26.57 23.81 -37.08
N THR A 89 -26.87 24.99 -36.53
CA THR A 89 -28.25 25.50 -36.49
C THR A 89 -28.30 26.87 -37.15
N LEU A 90 -28.91 26.87 -38.33
CA LEU A 90 -29.38 28.04 -39.07
C LEU A 90 -30.41 28.79 -38.23
N VAL A 91 -30.22 30.09 -38.03
CA VAL A 91 -31.30 30.98 -37.59
C VAL A 91 -31.58 31.93 -38.74
N ALA A 92 -32.66 31.64 -39.46
CA ALA A 92 -33.39 32.58 -40.28
C ALA A 92 -34.72 32.81 -39.57
N MET A 93 -35.03 34.07 -39.23
CA MET A 93 -36.32 34.77 -39.33
C MET A 93 -36.12 36.19 -38.81
#